data_AF-A0A1I1FYR6-F1
#
_entry.id   AF-A0A1I1FYR6-F1
#
_cell.length_a   1.000
_cell.length_b   1.000
_cell.length_c   1.000
_cell.angle_alpha   90.00
_cell.angle_beta   90.00
_cell.angle_gamma   90.00
#
_symmetry.space_group_name_H-M   'P 1'
#
loop_
_entity.id
_entity.type
_entity.pdbx_description
1 polymer ?
#
loop_
_entity_poly.entity_id
_entity_poly.type
_entity_poly.pdbx_seq_one_letter_code
_entity_poly.pdbx_strand_id
1 'polypeptide(L)'
;MNDEPEYINLNVGDGWFYHLLGQIDRNTNERIRELSLNDITNERRTNLENLVERNRFIKEWVLRNTDINGMVVLSGREYQALFWILLENTDLDSTDDDDDYDDEEEDEDE
;
A
#
# COMPACT_ATOMS: atom_id res chain seq x y z
N MET A 1 18.51 -24.03 -19.93
CA MET A 1 18.01 -22.65 -19.78
C MET A 1 18.79 -22.06 -18.63
N ASN A 2 19.47 -20.93 -18.84
CA ASN A 2 20.08 -20.21 -17.73
C ASN A 2 18.94 -19.47 -17.03
N ASP A 3 18.50 -19.99 -15.88
CA ASP A 3 17.60 -19.29 -14.96
C ASP A 3 18.42 -18.23 -14.21
N GLU A 4 18.94 -17.23 -14.93
CA GLU A 4 19.45 -16.04 -14.27
C GLU A 4 18.24 -15.31 -13.66
N PRO A 5 18.26 -15.00 -12.36
CA PRO A 5 17.18 -14.23 -11.77
C PRO A 5 17.07 -12.91 -12.51
N GLU A 6 15.88 -12.60 -13.01
CA GLU A 6 15.62 -11.34 -13.69
C GLU A 6 15.68 -10.23 -12.63
N TYR A 7 16.80 -9.50 -12.63
CA TYR A 7 17.02 -8.37 -11.75
C TYR A 7 16.59 -7.08 -12.45
N ILE A 8 15.85 -6.26 -11.72
CA ILE A 8 15.33 -4.98 -12.16
C ILE A 8 16.10 -3.90 -11.41
N ASN A 9 16.76 -3.03 -12.16
CA ASN A 9 17.52 -1.92 -11.59
C ASN A 9 16.68 -0.64 -11.69
N LEU A 10 16.38 -0.01 -10.56
CA LEU A 10 15.48 1.15 -10.48
C LEU A 10 16.18 2.34 -9.85
N ASN A 11 15.93 3.53 -10.41
CA ASN A 11 16.38 4.79 -9.82
C ASN A 11 15.38 5.22 -8.73
N VAL A 12 15.89 5.36 -7.50
CA VAL A 12 15.14 5.74 -6.31
C VAL A 12 14.86 7.24 -6.27
N GLY A 13 15.69 8.05 -6.94
CA GLY A 13 15.65 9.52 -6.89
C GLY A 13 14.89 10.19 -8.04
N ASP A 14 14.45 9.45 -9.06
CA ASP A 14 13.75 10.02 -10.21
C ASP A 14 12.74 9.03 -10.84
N GLY A 15 11.83 9.57 -11.65
CA GLY A 15 10.90 8.81 -12.48
C GLY A 15 9.78 8.13 -11.70
N TRP A 16 9.18 7.12 -12.33
CA TRP A 16 8.00 6.45 -11.82
C TRP A 16 8.24 5.77 -10.46
N PHE A 17 9.44 5.24 -10.22
CA PHE A 17 9.77 4.55 -8.97
C PHE A 17 9.94 5.53 -7.80
N TYR A 18 10.51 6.72 -8.04
CA TYR A 18 10.51 7.79 -7.05
C TYR A 18 9.08 8.21 -6.67
N HIS A 19 8.19 8.39 -7.66
CA HIS A 19 6.79 8.70 -7.40
C HIS A 19 6.08 7.60 -6.59
N LEU A 20 6.42 6.33 -6.85
CA LEU A 20 5.95 5.17 -6.10
C LEU A 20 6.27 5.27 -4.61
N LEU A 21 7.53 5.55 -4.29
CA LEU A 21 7.99 5.71 -2.91
C LEU A 21 7.30 6.90 -2.24
N GLY A 22 7.06 7.98 -2.98
CA GLY A 22 6.27 9.12 -2.52
C GLY A 22 4.82 8.76 -2.18
N GLN A 23 4.17 7.89 -2.97
CA GLN A 23 2.82 7.40 -2.67
C GLN A 23 2.80 6.52 -1.42
N ILE A 24 3.78 5.62 -1.25
CA ILE A 24 3.91 4.81 -0.03
C ILE A 24 4.07 5.71 1.20
N ASP A 25 4.90 6.76 1.10
CA ASP A 25 5.08 7.73 2.18
C ASP A 25 3.80 8.47 2.52
N ARG A 26 3.08 8.94 1.49
CA ARG A 26 1.80 9.64 1.67
C ARG A 26 0.78 8.74 2.36
N ASN A 27 0.58 7.52 1.85
CA ASN A 27 -0.35 6.55 2.40
C ASN A 27 0.01 6.22 3.86
N THR A 28 1.29 6.02 4.15
CA THR A 28 1.76 5.78 5.53
C THR A 28 1.40 6.92 6.46
N ASN A 29 1.56 8.17 6.03
CA ASN A 29 1.20 9.33 6.83
C ASN A 29 -0.32 9.46 7.02
N GLU A 30 -1.13 9.12 6.00
CA GLU A 30 -2.58 9.10 6.10
C GLU A 30 -3.05 8.03 7.11
N ARG A 31 -2.50 6.81 7.07
CA ARG A 31 -2.82 5.75 8.04
C ARG A 31 -2.35 6.08 9.47
N ILE A 32 -1.22 6.76 9.64
CA ILE A 32 -0.79 7.27 10.95
C ILE A 32 -1.78 8.30 11.50
N ARG A 33 -2.33 9.18 10.64
CA ARG A 33 -3.37 10.13 11.06
C ARG A 33 -4.65 9.40 11.46
N GLU A 34 -5.04 8.38 10.70
CA GLU A 34 -6.21 7.54 11.01
C GLU A 34 -6.06 6.84 12.37
N LEU A 35 -4.86 6.30 12.68
CA LEU A 35 -4.55 5.71 13.99
C LEU A 35 -4.69 6.67 15.18
N SER A 36 -4.60 7.98 14.93
CA SER A 36 -4.78 9.01 15.95
C SER A 36 -6.24 9.33 16.26
N LEU A 37 -7.19 8.78 15.48
CA LEU A 37 -8.61 8.91 15.74
C LEU A 37 -9.00 8.00 16.90
N ASN A 38 -9.89 8.50 17.77
CA ASN A 38 -10.33 7.77 18.96
C ASN A 38 -11.40 6.70 18.65
N ASP A 39 -12.11 6.82 17.52
CA ASP A 39 -13.30 6.01 17.19
C ASP A 39 -13.03 4.90 16.16
N ILE A 40 -11.82 4.33 16.14
CA ILE A 40 -11.51 3.16 15.28
C ILE A 40 -11.64 1.85 16.05
N THR A 41 -12.15 0.81 15.38
CA THR A 41 -12.23 -0.54 15.96
C THR A 41 -10.83 -1.11 16.22
N ASN A 42 -10.71 -2.05 17.17
CA ASN A 42 -9.42 -2.71 17.46
C ASN A 42 -8.86 -3.49 16.25
N GLU A 43 -9.75 -4.08 15.45
CA GLU A 43 -9.38 -4.77 14.22
C GLU A 43 -8.83 -3.77 13.19
N ARG A 44 -9.53 -2.65 12.96
CA ARG A 44 -9.06 -1.59 12.06
C ARG A 44 -7.72 -1.02 12.53
N ARG A 45 -7.56 -0.78 13.84
CA ARG A 45 -6.30 -0.33 14.45
C ARG A 45 -5.16 -1.31 14.17
N THR A 46 -5.37 -2.60 14.39
CA THR A 46 -4.37 -3.65 14.13
C THR A 46 -3.98 -3.68 12.65
N ASN A 47 -4.95 -3.58 11.75
CA ASN A 47 -4.70 -3.54 10.31
C ASN A 47 -3.89 -2.30 9.92
N LEU A 48 -4.24 -1.13 10.43
CA LEU A 48 -3.51 0.12 10.19
C LEU A 48 -2.07 0.06 10.72
N GLU A 49 -1.85 -0.51 11.91
CA GLU A 49 -0.52 -0.69 12.49
C GLU A 49 0.34 -1.60 11.61
N ASN A 50 -0.20 -2.73 11.15
CA ASN A 50 0.48 -3.65 10.25
C ASN A 50 0.86 -2.98 8.92
N LEU A 51 -0.04 -2.17 8.35
CA LEU A 51 0.22 -1.43 7.12
C LEU A 51 1.32 -0.39 7.30
N VAL A 52 1.28 0.37 8.40
CA VAL A 52 2.32 1.37 8.72
C VAL A 52 3.68 0.71 8.93
N GLU A 53 3.74 -0.40 9.68
CA GLU A 53 4.99 -1.14 9.90
C GLU A 53 5.57 -1.66 8.58
N ARG A 54 4.73 -2.29 7.76
CA ARG A 54 5.13 -2.83 6.44
C ARG A 54 5.65 -1.73 5.52
N ASN A 55 4.93 -0.62 5.41
CA ASN A 55 5.33 0.49 4.53
C ASN A 55 6.67 1.10 4.99
N ARG A 56 6.88 1.24 6.31
CA ARG A 56 8.18 1.68 6.87
C ARG A 56 9.29 0.69 6.55
N PHE A 57 9.05 -0.60 6.76
CA PHE A 57 10.02 -1.65 6.47
C PHE A 57 10.49 -1.59 5.01
N ILE A 58 9.57 -1.50 4.06
CA ILE A 58 9.89 -1.37 2.62
C ILE A 58 10.77 -0.17 2.36
N LYS A 59 10.38 1.00 2.87
CA LYS A 59 11.11 2.24 2.62
C LYS A 59 12.54 2.13 3.15
N GLU A 60 12.69 1.65 4.38
CA GLU A 60 14.01 1.41 4.96
C GLU A 60 14.80 0.39 4.16
N TRP A 61 14.17 -0.70 3.74
CA TRP A 61 14.80 -1.74 2.94
C TRP A 61 15.30 -1.17 1.61
N VAL A 62 14.48 -0.39 0.89
CA VAL A 62 14.87 0.26 -0.36
C VAL A 62 16.07 1.18 -0.12
N LEU A 63 15.99 2.06 0.88
CA LEU A 63 17.08 2.99 1.21
C LEU A 63 18.39 2.28 1.56
N ARG A 64 18.34 1.17 2.31
CA ARG A 64 19.52 0.38 2.67
C ARG A 64 20.15 -0.35 1.48
N ASN A 65 19.34 -0.71 0.49
CA ASN A 65 19.78 -1.41 -0.71
C ASN A 65 20.00 -0.46 -1.91
N THR A 66 19.88 0.85 -1.69
CA THR A 66 20.20 1.86 -2.69
C THR A 66 21.71 2.11 -2.72
N ASP A 67 22.31 2.05 -3.90
CA ASP A 67 23.73 2.32 -4.08
C ASP A 67 24.06 3.83 -4.05
N ILE A 68 25.34 4.17 -4.18
CA ILE A 68 25.81 5.56 -4.18
C ILE A 68 25.27 6.40 -5.35
N ASN A 69 24.79 5.76 -6.42
CA ASN A 69 24.21 6.41 -7.58
C ASN A 69 22.69 6.59 -7.48
N GLY A 70 22.07 6.14 -6.37
CA GLY A 70 20.63 6.19 -6.20
C GLY A 70 19.89 5.02 -6.85
N MET A 71 20.57 3.92 -7.13
CA MET A 71 20.00 2.75 -7.81
C MET A 71 19.76 1.60 -6.83
N VAL A 72 18.59 0.96 -6.91
CA VAL A 72 18.27 -0.26 -6.17
C VAL A 72 18.08 -1.43 -7.14
N VAL A 73 18.67 -2.57 -6.80
CA VAL A 73 18.52 -3.81 -7.55
C VAL A 73 17.51 -4.69 -6.86
N LEU A 74 16.44 -5.02 -7.57
CA LEU A 74 15.35 -5.87 -7.08
C LEU A 74 15.31 -7.15 -7.91
N SER A 75 15.07 -8.29 -7.28
CA SER A 75 14.54 -9.45 -7.99
C SER A 75 13.12 -9.17 -8.47
N GLY A 76 12.67 -9.89 -9.49
CA GLY A 76 11.28 -9.81 -9.95
C GLY A 76 10.23 -10.05 -8.85
N ARG A 77 10.53 -10.90 -7.84
CA ARG A 77 9.64 -11.13 -6.69
C ARG A 77 9.56 -9.92 -5.75
N GLU A 78 10.69 -9.29 -5.47
CA GLU A 78 10.73 -8.07 -4.64
C GLU A 78 10.01 -6.93 -5.34
N TYR A 79 10.19 -6.79 -6.65
CA TYR A 79 9.46 -5.83 -7.46
C TYR A 79 7.94 -6.03 -7.39
N GLN A 80 7.47 -7.28 -7.56
CA GLN A 80 6.05 -7.59 -7.46
C GLN A 80 5.50 -7.31 -6.06
N ALA A 81 6.24 -7.66 -5.01
CA ALA A 81 5.82 -7.40 -3.63
C ALA A 81 5.63 -5.90 -3.37
N LEU A 82 6.51 -5.04 -3.88
CA LEU A 82 6.35 -3.58 -3.80
C LEU A 82 5.05 -3.10 -4.48
N PHE A 83 4.68 -3.73 -5.60
CA PHE A 83 3.47 -3.38 -6.33
C PHE A 83 2.19 -3.79 -5.59
N TRP A 84 2.15 -4.99 -5.01
CA TRP A 84 1.03 -5.46 -4.20
C TRP A 84 0.75 -4.55 -3.00
N ILE A 85 1.81 -4.03 -2.39
CA ILE A 85 1.68 -3.14 -1.25
C ILE A 85 1.02 -1.83 -1.66
N LEU A 86 1.20 -1.35 -2.89
CA LEU A 86 0.49 -0.17 -3.37
C LEU A 86 -0.99 -0.43 -3.58
N LEU A 87 -1.32 -1.53 -4.27
CA LEU A 87 -2.71 -1.91 -4.55
C LEU A 87 -3.54 -1.99 -3.27
N GLU A 88 -3.02 -2.67 -2.25
CA GLU A 88 -3.69 -2.81 -0.96
C GLU A 88 -3.80 -1.48 -0.19
N ASN A 89 -2.88 -0.53 -0.42
CA ASN A 89 -3.00 0.79 0.21
C ASN A 89 -4.07 1.67 -0.47
N THR A 90 -4.40 1.41 -1.74
CA THR A 90 -5.47 2.09 -2.50
C THR A 90 -6.87 1.51 -2.28
N ASP A 91 -7.01 0.19 -2.07
CA ASP A 91 -8.32 -0.46 -1.91
C ASP A 91 -8.97 -0.24 -0.53
N LEU A 92 -8.22 0.26 0.46
CA LEU A 92 -8.76 0.51 1.81
C LEU A 92 -9.62 1.78 1.92
N ASP A 93 -9.81 2.51 0.81
CA ASP A 93 -10.74 3.64 0.70
C ASP A 93 -12.13 3.22 0.17
N SER A 94 -12.34 1.95 -0.23
CA SER A 94 -13.55 1.54 -0.94
C SER A 94 -14.38 0.46 -0.23
N THR A 95 -14.42 0.42 1.11
CA THR A 95 -15.22 -0.60 1.82
C THR A 95 -16.05 -0.11 3.00
N ASP A 96 -16.48 1.16 3.00
CA ASP A 96 -17.49 1.67 3.96
C ASP A 96 -18.55 2.53 3.22
N ASP A 97 -19.04 2.07 2.06
CA ASP A 97 -20.11 2.75 1.31
C ASP A 97 -21.06 1.73 0.61
N ASP A 98 -21.33 0.59 1.28
CA ASP A 98 -22.41 -0.34 0.92
C ASP A 98 -23.51 -0.38 2.02
N ASP A 99 -23.71 0.73 2.73
CA ASP A 99 -24.85 0.98 3.61
C ASP A 99 -25.68 2.14 3.03
N ASP A 100 -26.48 1.88 1.99
CA ASP A 100 -27.77 2.54 1.74
C ASP A 100 -28.29 2.11 0.36
N TYR A 101 -29.16 1.11 0.32
CA TYR A 101 -30.45 1.21 -0.37
C TYR A 101 -31.40 0.24 0.32
N ASP A 102 -32.03 0.78 1.36
CA ASP A 102 -33.33 0.35 1.86
C ASP A 102 -34.33 0.49 0.69
N ASP A 103 -34.76 -0.64 0.12
CA ASP A 103 -35.88 -0.69 -0.84
C ASP A 103 -37.03 -1.41 -0.12
N GLU A 104 -37.58 -0.71 0.89
CA GLU A 104 -38.97 -0.90 1.30
C GLU A 104 -39.85 -0.41 0.15
N GLU A 105 -40.34 -1.33 -0.68
CA GLU A 105 -41.52 -1.07 -1.52
C GLU A 105 -42.57 -2.14 -1.25
N GLU A 106 -43.78 -1.63 -1.08
CA GLU A 106 -44.91 -2.12 -0.31
C GLU A 106 -45.60 -3.34 -0.95
N ASP A 107 -46.25 -4.14 -0.09
CA ASP A 107 -47.25 -5.12 -0.48
C ASP A 107 -48.39 -4.42 -1.27
N GLU A 108 -48.50 -4.67 -2.57
CA GLU A 108 -49.75 -4.44 -3.32
C GLU A 108 -50.56 -5.74 -3.45
N ASP A 109 -51.74 -5.71 -2.85
CA ASP A 109 -52.78 -6.74 -2.87
C ASP A 109 -53.22 -7.13 -4.30
N GLU A 110 -53.32 -8.45 -4.57
CA GLU A 110 -54.30 -9.02 -5.52
C GLU A 110 -54.88 -10.36 -5.05
#